data_AF-A0A2G1VH89-F1
#
_entry.id   AF-A0A2G1VH89-F1
#
_cell.length_a   1.000
_cell.length_b   1.000
_cell.length_c   1.000
_cell.angle_alpha   90.00
_cell.angle_beta   90.00
_cell.angle_gamma   90.00
#
_symmetry.space_group_name_H-M   'P 1'
#
loop_
_entity.id
_entity.type
_entity.pdbx_description
1 polymer ?
#
loop_
_entity_poly.entity_id
_entity_poly.type
_entity_poly.pdbx_seq_one_letter_code
_entity_poly.pdbx_strand_id
1 'polypeptide(L)'
;MKRIIVSTALASCLGLGSVTALAESHGKSTMQLAEEKQCMACHTTSDELPRSPSFQSIAQKYTKDDADKLVQVVMKGGEAHWGSAKMPEMDARAEVSEKEARKLVNWILDMRSEKM
;
A
#
# COMPACT_ATOMS: atom_id res chain seq x y z
N MET A 1 -19.86 -4.46 -75.40
CA MET A 1 -20.07 -5.93 -75.47
C MET A 1 -19.44 -6.57 -74.24
N LYS A 2 -20.25 -7.26 -73.40
CA LYS A 2 -19.89 -8.37 -72.48
C LYS A 2 -18.59 -8.21 -71.66
N ARG A 3 -18.61 -8.16 -70.33
CA ARG A 3 -19.05 -9.26 -69.43
C ARG A 3 -19.30 -8.77 -68.00
N ILE A 4 -20.33 -9.37 -67.41
CA ILE A 4 -20.75 -9.41 -66.01
C ILE A 4 -19.78 -10.30 -65.22
N ILE A 5 -19.42 -9.94 -63.98
CA ILE A 5 -19.46 -10.83 -62.80
C ILE A 5 -19.27 -10.05 -61.49
N VAL A 6 -20.28 -10.17 -60.63
CA VAL A 6 -20.36 -9.82 -59.22
C VAL A 6 -19.62 -10.89 -58.41
N SER A 7 -18.76 -10.49 -57.47
CA SER A 7 -18.31 -11.33 -56.35
C SER A 7 -18.17 -10.51 -55.07
N THR A 8 -19.17 -10.65 -54.21
CA THR A 8 -19.08 -10.89 -52.75
C THR A 8 -18.03 -10.14 -51.93
N ALA A 9 -18.53 -9.13 -51.21
CA ALA A 9 -18.30 -8.82 -49.80
C ALA A 9 -16.98 -9.27 -49.14
N LEU A 10 -16.16 -8.29 -48.75
CA LEU A 10 -15.49 -8.32 -47.45
C LEU A 10 -15.63 -6.95 -46.82
N ALA A 11 -16.41 -6.91 -45.75
CA ALA A 11 -16.79 -5.71 -45.04
C ALA A 11 -15.59 -5.04 -44.37
N SER A 12 -15.54 -3.74 -44.59
CA SER A 12 -14.96 -2.69 -43.75
C SER A 12 -14.96 -3.03 -42.26
N CYS A 13 -13.88 -2.70 -41.56
CA CYS A 13 -13.91 -1.73 -40.45
C CYS A 13 -12.51 -1.60 -39.86
N LEU A 14 -11.98 -0.37 -39.95
CA LEU A 14 -10.84 0.14 -39.22
C LEU A 14 -11.00 -0.23 -37.74
N GLY A 15 -10.16 -1.14 -37.25
CA GLY A 15 -9.98 -1.34 -35.82
C GLY A 15 -9.29 -0.12 -35.23
N LEU A 16 -10.06 0.84 -34.72
CA LEU A 16 -9.59 1.79 -33.72
C LEU A 16 -9.13 0.96 -32.52
N GLY A 17 -7.82 0.75 -32.42
CA GLY A 17 -7.19 0.31 -31.18
C GLY A 17 -7.32 1.42 -30.16
N SER A 18 -8.42 1.44 -29.42
CA SER A 18 -8.52 2.21 -28.19
C SER A 18 -7.51 1.64 -27.20
N VAL A 19 -6.32 2.25 -27.15
CA VAL A 19 -5.46 2.17 -25.98
C VAL A 19 -6.27 2.75 -24.82
N THR A 20 -6.85 1.87 -24.02
CA THR A 20 -7.39 2.24 -22.71
C THR A 20 -6.21 2.79 -21.92
N ALA A 21 -6.15 4.11 -21.81
CA ALA A 21 -5.33 4.77 -20.83
C ALA A 21 -5.75 4.20 -19.46
N LEU A 22 -4.88 3.37 -18.87
CA LEU A 22 -4.90 3.16 -17.44
C LEU A 22 -4.73 4.54 -16.84
N ALA A 23 -5.84 5.09 -16.33
CA ALA A 23 -5.78 6.22 -15.45
C ALA A 23 -4.92 5.78 -14.26
N GLU A 24 -3.64 6.14 -14.30
CA GLU A 24 -2.78 6.14 -13.13
C GLU A 24 -3.46 7.10 -12.18
N SER A 25 -4.27 6.54 -11.27
CA SER A 25 -4.69 7.25 -10.08
C SER A 25 -3.39 7.70 -9.45
N HIS A 26 -3.08 8.99 -9.52
CA HIS A 26 -2.04 9.61 -8.70
C HIS A 26 -2.50 9.59 -7.24
N GLY A 27 -2.72 8.39 -6.71
CA GLY A 27 -2.91 8.12 -5.31
C GLY A 27 -1.58 8.39 -4.64
N LYS A 28 -1.64 9.15 -3.54
CA LYS A 28 -0.51 9.34 -2.63
C LYS A 28 0.15 7.99 -2.34
N SER A 29 1.47 7.90 -2.47
CA SER A 29 2.17 6.66 -2.13
C SER A 29 2.01 6.37 -0.64
N THR A 30 2.01 5.09 -0.23
CA THR A 30 1.90 4.77 1.20
C THR A 30 3.08 5.33 2.00
N MET A 31 4.25 5.49 1.38
CA MET A 31 5.40 6.18 1.97
C MET A 31 5.09 7.65 2.29
N GLN A 32 4.51 8.39 1.35
CA GLN A 32 4.11 9.77 1.60
C GLN A 32 3.02 9.87 2.68
N LEU A 33 2.14 8.87 2.79
CA LEU A 33 1.16 8.79 3.88
C LEU A 33 1.86 8.55 5.23
N ALA A 34 2.86 7.67 5.28
CA ALA A 34 3.64 7.41 6.50
C ALA A 34 4.40 8.66 6.97
N GLU A 35 4.93 9.45 6.04
CA GLU A 35 5.57 10.75 6.34
C GLU A 35 4.56 11.76 6.90
N GLU A 36 3.40 11.93 6.25
CA GLU A 36 2.35 12.85 6.72
C GLU A 36 1.80 12.47 8.09
N LYS A 37 1.63 11.17 8.34
CA LYS A 37 1.22 10.65 9.66
C LYS A 37 2.37 10.55 10.65
N GLN A 38 3.53 11.14 10.32
CA GLN A 38 4.72 11.24 11.17
C GLN A 38 5.23 9.88 11.69
N CYS A 39 4.94 8.79 10.97
CA CYS A 39 5.38 7.45 11.35
C CYS A 39 6.91 7.35 11.36
N MET A 40 7.57 8.09 10.46
CA MET A 40 9.03 8.12 10.34
C MET A 40 9.73 8.91 11.46
N ALA A 41 8.99 9.57 12.35
CA ALA A 41 9.58 10.23 13.52
C ALA A 41 10.05 9.22 14.59
N CYS A 42 9.52 8.00 14.56
CA CYS A 42 9.87 6.93 15.49
C CYS A 42 10.19 5.60 14.82
N HIS A 43 9.76 5.37 13.58
CA HIS A 43 10.05 4.15 12.84
C HIS A 43 11.00 4.44 11.67
N THR A 44 11.91 3.52 11.44
CA THR A 44 12.81 3.51 10.29
C THR A 44 12.50 2.30 9.41
N THR A 45 13.03 2.29 8.19
CA THR A 45 12.88 1.13 7.30
C THR A 45 13.66 -0.08 7.81
N SER A 46 14.87 0.13 8.33
CA SER A 46 15.75 -0.87 8.95
C SER A 46 16.00 -0.57 10.44
N ASP A 47 16.54 -1.53 11.20
CA ASP A 47 16.67 -1.46 12.67
C ASP A 47 17.78 -0.50 13.15
N GLU A 48 17.50 0.80 13.07
CA GLU A 48 18.42 1.86 13.50
C GLU A 48 18.06 2.46 14.87
N LEU A 49 16.81 2.28 15.34
CA LEU A 49 16.29 2.89 16.57
C LEU A 49 16.10 1.86 17.70
N PRO A 50 16.81 1.95 18.85
CA PRO A 50 16.78 0.91 19.89
C PRO A 50 15.43 0.70 20.59
N ARG A 51 14.53 1.70 20.57
CA ARG A 51 13.27 1.69 21.32
C ARG A 51 12.03 1.60 20.45
N SER A 52 12.19 1.46 19.14
CA SER A 52 11.09 1.38 18.18
C SER A 52 11.45 0.39 17.09
N PRO A 53 10.56 -0.53 16.71
CA PRO A 53 10.85 -1.49 15.65
C PRO A 53 10.93 -0.82 14.28
N SER A 54 11.82 -1.30 13.42
CA SER A 54 11.77 -0.93 12.01
C SER A 54 10.56 -1.54 11.30
N PHE A 55 10.17 -0.97 10.17
CA PHE A 55 9.11 -1.55 9.34
C PHE A 55 9.48 -2.96 8.86
N GLN A 56 10.74 -3.22 8.53
CA GLN A 56 11.23 -4.56 8.20
C GLN A 56 11.08 -5.54 9.37
N SER A 57 11.47 -5.15 10.58
CA SER A 57 11.29 -5.98 11.78
C SER A 57 9.81 -6.30 12.03
N ILE A 58 8.91 -5.33 11.87
CA ILE A 58 7.46 -5.56 11.97
C ILE A 58 7.01 -6.59 10.93
N ALA A 59 7.44 -6.45 9.68
CA ALA A 59 7.12 -7.37 8.59
C ALA A 59 7.67 -8.79 8.78
N GLN A 60 8.80 -8.93 9.49
CA GLN A 60 9.39 -10.23 9.83
C GLN A 60 8.67 -10.91 10.99
N LYS A 61 8.21 -10.14 11.99
CA LYS A 61 7.51 -10.70 13.17
C LYS A 61 6.05 -11.05 12.87
N TYR A 62 5.37 -10.23 12.09
CA TYR A 62 3.92 -10.31 11.89
C TYR A 62 3.54 -10.81 10.51
N THR A 63 2.31 -11.28 10.40
CA THR A 63 1.72 -11.79 9.16
C THR A 63 0.45 -11.03 8.79
N LYS A 64 -0.13 -11.33 7.63
CA LYS A 64 -1.42 -10.75 7.21
C LYS A 64 -2.57 -11.12 8.14
N ASP A 65 -2.46 -12.23 8.87
CA ASP A 65 -3.46 -12.64 9.87
C ASP A 65 -3.45 -11.72 11.10
N ASP A 66 -2.36 -10.98 11.32
CA ASP A 66 -2.22 -10.00 12.41
C ASP A 66 -2.65 -8.58 12.01
N ALA A 67 -3.10 -8.38 10.77
CA ALA A 67 -3.34 -7.03 10.23
C ALA A 67 -4.35 -6.24 11.06
N ASP A 68 -5.46 -6.84 11.46
CA ASP A 68 -6.49 -6.15 12.26
C ASP A 68 -5.96 -5.73 13.64
N LYS A 69 -5.12 -6.56 14.26
CA LYS A 69 -4.44 -6.21 15.51
C LYS A 69 -3.50 -5.02 15.31
N LEU A 70 -2.70 -5.04 14.24
CA LEU A 70 -1.78 -3.93 13.94
C LEU A 70 -2.52 -2.64 13.59
N VAL A 71 -3.68 -2.72 12.94
CA VAL A 71 -4.54 -1.56 12.67
C VAL A 71 -5.01 -0.93 13.98
N GLN A 72 -5.46 -1.73 14.95
CA GLN A 72 -5.85 -1.22 16.26
C GLN A 72 -4.68 -0.57 16.99
N VAL A 73 -3.49 -1.17 16.90
CA VAL A 73 -2.25 -0.60 17.44
C VAL A 73 -1.98 0.76 16.79
N VAL A 74 -1.96 0.87 15.45
CA VAL A 74 -1.73 2.14 14.74
C VAL A 74 -2.71 3.23 15.16
N MET A 75 -3.99 2.89 15.27
CA MET A 75 -5.08 3.82 15.58
C MET A 75 -5.18 4.25 17.04
N LYS A 76 -4.65 3.46 17.98
CA LYS A 76 -4.80 3.75 19.42
C LYS A 76 -3.48 4.08 20.07
N GLY A 77 -2.40 3.44 19.63
CA GLY A 77 -1.13 3.43 20.34
C GLY A 77 -1.18 2.53 21.56
N GLY A 78 -0.28 2.80 22.50
CA GLY A 78 -0.33 2.21 23.82
C GLY A 78 0.32 0.83 23.90
N GLU A 79 -0.49 -0.15 24.32
CA GLU A 79 -0.12 -1.48 24.83
C GLU A 79 1.13 -2.09 24.21
N ALA A 80 1.86 -2.85 25.03
CA ALA A 80 3.06 -3.56 24.63
C ALA A 80 2.76 -4.62 23.55
N HIS A 81 2.89 -4.22 22.29
CA HIS A 81 2.81 -5.10 21.12
C HIS A 81 4.21 -5.47 20.60
N TRP A 82 5.26 -4.83 21.12
CA TRP A 82 6.65 -5.07 20.71
C TRP A 82 7.56 -5.20 21.93
N GLY A 83 7.52 -6.36 22.59
CA GLY A 83 8.31 -6.59 23.81
C GLY A 83 7.89 -5.60 24.92
N SER A 84 8.83 -4.83 25.44
CA SER A 84 8.56 -3.75 26.41
C SER A 84 8.33 -2.38 25.78
N ALA A 85 8.49 -2.25 24.45
CA ALA A 85 8.26 -0.99 23.76
C ALA A 85 6.76 -0.68 23.67
N LYS A 86 6.42 0.59 23.87
CA LYS A 86 5.06 1.12 23.76
C LYS A 86 5.06 2.18 22.68
N MET A 87 4.11 2.07 21.76
CA MET A 87 3.87 3.15 20.81
C MET A 87 3.15 4.29 21.54
N PRO A 88 3.47 5.57 21.28
CA PRO A 88 2.74 6.67 21.91
C PRO A 88 1.23 6.58 21.61
N GLU A 89 0.42 6.98 22.58
CA GLU A 89 -1.03 7.10 22.45
C GLU A 89 -1.39 8.19 21.40
N MET A 90 -2.66 8.26 21.00
CA MET A 90 -3.10 9.16 19.91
C MET A 90 -3.01 10.65 20.23
N ASP A 91 -2.99 11.03 21.51
CA ASP A 91 -2.80 12.42 21.93
C ASP A 91 -1.41 12.97 21.60
N ALA A 92 -0.43 12.09 21.37
CA ALA A 92 0.96 12.44 21.06
C ALA A 92 1.35 12.15 19.59
N ARG A 93 0.38 11.85 18.71
CA ARG A 93 0.62 11.43 17.32
C ARG A 93 -0.35 12.11 16.35
N ALA A 94 -0.01 12.09 15.07
CA ALA A 94 -0.95 12.51 14.02
C ALA A 94 -2.14 11.54 13.98
N GLU A 95 -3.36 12.07 13.85
CA GLU A 95 -4.57 11.26 13.74
C GLU A 95 -4.54 10.40 12.47
N VAL A 96 -4.84 9.11 12.63
CA VAL A 96 -4.88 8.12 11.55
C VAL A 96 -6.25 7.47 11.51
N SER A 97 -6.96 7.61 10.40
CA SER A 97 -8.23 6.92 10.17
C SER A 97 -8.02 5.41 9.97
N GLU A 98 -9.05 4.59 10.19
CA GLU A 98 -8.96 3.14 9.98
C GLU A 98 -8.51 2.78 8.55
N LYS A 99 -9.01 3.52 7.55
CA LYS A 99 -8.63 3.32 6.15
C LYS A 99 -7.15 3.58 5.90
N GLU A 100 -6.59 4.64 6.50
CA GLU A 100 -5.17 4.96 6.41
C GLU A 100 -4.32 3.94 7.17
N ALA A 101 -4.76 3.54 8.37
CA ALA A 101 -4.08 2.53 9.17
C ALA A 101 -3.99 1.19 8.42
N ARG A 102 -5.08 0.73 7.78
CA ARG A 102 -5.07 -0.49 6.95
C ARG A 102 -4.09 -0.39 5.79
N LYS A 103 -4.02 0.78 5.12
CA LYS A 103 -3.04 1.00 4.04
C LYS A 103 -1.60 0.90 4.55
N LEU A 104 -1.30 1.57 5.67
CA LEU A 104 0.03 1.56 6.27
C LEU A 104 0.45 0.16 6.73
N VAL A 105 -0.44 -0.56 7.42
CA VAL A 105 -0.17 -1.91 7.92
C VAL A 105 0.09 -2.89 6.76
N ASN A 106 -0.75 -2.88 5.73
CA ASN A 106 -0.56 -3.76 4.58
C ASN A 106 0.77 -3.48 3.87
N TRP A 107 1.11 -2.20 3.67
CA TRP A 107 2.38 -1.80 3.10
C TRP A 107 3.57 -2.30 3.91
N ILE A 108 3.53 -2.18 5.25
CA ILE A 108 4.57 -2.72 6.13
C ILE A 108 4.68 -4.24 5.96
N LEU A 109 3.57 -4.97 6.01
CA LEU A 109 3.57 -6.44 5.92
C LEU A 109 4.03 -6.97 4.55
N ASP A 110 3.88 -6.19 3.48
CA ASP A 110 4.34 -6.56 2.14
C ASP A 110 5.87 -6.41 1.98
N MET A 111 6.54 -5.62 2.84
CA MET A 111 8.01 -5.51 2.87
C MET A 111 8.72 -6.84 3.16
N ARG A 112 8.00 -7.84 3.71
CA ARG A 112 8.53 -9.20 3.89
C ARG A 112 8.94 -9.86 2.56
N SER A 113 8.30 -9.46 1.46
CA SER A 113 8.53 -10.03 0.12
C SER A 113 9.59 -9.29 -0.68
N GLU A 114 9.97 -8.08 -0.24
CA GLU A 114 11.08 -7.34 -0.82
C GLU A 114 12.37 -7.95 -0.30
N LYS A 115 12.92 -8.85 -1.12
CA LYS A 115 14.19 -9.54 -0.89
C LYS A 115 15.28 -8.50 -0.58
N MET A 116 15.68 -8.44 0.69
CA MET A 116 16.91 -7.77 1.16
C MET A 116 18.13 -8.37 0.47
#